data_AF-A0AAD4L8D4-F1
#
_entry.id   AF-A0AAD4L8D4-F1
#
_cell.length_a   1.000
_cell.length_b   1.000
_cell.length_c   1.000
_cell.angle_alpha   90.00
_cell.angle_beta   90.00
_cell.angle_gamma   90.00
#
_symmetry.space_group_name_H-M   'P 1'
#
loop_
_entity.id
_entity.type
_entity.pdbx_description
1 polymer ?
#
loop_
_entity_poly.entity_id
_entity_poly.type
_entity_poly.pdbx_seq_one_letter_code
_entity_poly.pdbx_strand_id
1 'polypeptide(L)'
;MRVNAHTAIVGETIILVPYRAEHVETYHAWMQSTELRDLTASEELTLEEEYAMQRRWQEDEDKLTFIVLARPLERGIPKGDDDNDPQPQLTNDDIKALPMIGDVNLFFKHQRDDPEFEVECEVMIAEPAYRGQRRAHAALALLLSYARDTLGIRTESFVARIGASNARSIALIVRTVAVFDEVEMRVVSPGGLRWPGGREREYP
;
A
#
# COMPACT_ATOMS: atom_id res chain seq x y z
N MET A 1 -12.48 2.19 1.64
CA MET A 1 -12.13 2.03 0.22
C MET A 1 -12.92 2.87 -0.76
N ARG A 2 -13.96 3.61 -0.35
CA ARG A 2 -14.74 4.42 -1.31
C ARG A 2 -13.91 5.49 -2.03
N VAL A 3 -13.00 6.14 -1.30
CA VAL A 3 -12.22 7.28 -1.83
C VAL A 3 -11.15 6.89 -2.86
N ASN A 4 -10.67 5.64 -2.84
CA ASN A 4 -9.71 5.13 -3.82
C ASN A 4 -10.32 4.15 -4.81
N ALA A 5 -11.63 3.91 -4.80
CA ALA A 5 -12.27 2.85 -5.59
C ALA A 5 -11.95 2.91 -7.10
N HIS A 6 -11.71 4.11 -7.64
CA HIS A 6 -11.45 4.37 -9.06
C HIS A 6 -10.07 4.99 -9.34
N THR A 7 -9.14 4.89 -8.40
CA THR A 7 -7.84 5.55 -8.51
C THR A 7 -6.74 4.51 -8.60
N ALA A 8 -5.90 4.59 -9.64
CA ALA A 8 -4.59 3.96 -9.65
C ALA A 8 -3.50 5.02 -9.46
N ILE A 9 -2.44 4.68 -8.74
CA ILE A 9 -1.28 5.54 -8.52
C ILE A 9 -0.09 4.94 -9.23
N VAL A 10 0.33 5.58 -10.31
CA VAL A 10 1.44 5.13 -11.15
C VAL A 10 2.74 5.70 -10.61
N GLY A 11 3.56 4.84 -10.02
CA GLY A 11 4.95 5.14 -9.66
C GLY A 11 5.94 4.63 -10.70
N GLU A 12 7.21 4.99 -10.53
CA GLU A 12 8.28 4.60 -11.45
C GLU A 12 8.46 3.06 -11.52
N THR A 13 8.41 2.42 -10.36
CA THR A 13 8.78 1.01 -10.23
C THR A 13 7.57 0.13 -9.85
N ILE A 14 6.49 0.71 -9.34
CA ILE A 14 5.27 0.00 -8.95
C ILE A 14 4.04 0.82 -9.29
N ILE A 15 2.89 0.15 -9.38
CA ILE A 15 1.59 0.80 -9.52
C ILE A 15 0.71 0.33 -8.37
N LEU A 16 0.01 1.26 -7.73
CA LEU A 16 -1.01 0.95 -6.72
C LEU A 16 -2.38 0.94 -7.39
N VAL A 17 -3.15 -0.13 -7.22
CA VAL A 17 -4.53 -0.24 -7.72
C VAL A 17 -5.50 -0.62 -6.60
N PRO A 18 -6.80 -0.29 -6.70
CA PRO A 18 -7.75 -0.60 -5.65
C PRO A 18 -7.90 -2.11 -5.46
N TYR A 19 -7.99 -2.59 -4.21
CA TYR A 19 -8.22 -4.01 -3.94
C TYR A 19 -9.63 -4.43 -4.36
N ARG A 20 -9.75 -5.47 -5.18
CA ARG A 20 -10.97 -5.86 -5.91
C ARG A 20 -11.15 -7.37 -5.89
N ALA A 21 -12.36 -7.84 -6.22
CA ALA A 21 -12.70 -9.26 -6.21
C ALA A 21 -11.73 -10.13 -7.05
N GLU A 22 -11.26 -9.60 -8.19
CA GLU A 22 -10.27 -10.29 -9.06
C GLU A 22 -8.92 -10.58 -8.39
N HIS A 23 -8.58 -9.86 -7.32
CA HIS A 23 -7.34 -10.03 -6.57
C HIS A 23 -7.46 -11.07 -5.44
N VAL A 24 -8.69 -11.47 -5.07
CA VAL A 24 -8.97 -12.30 -3.88
C VAL A 24 -8.31 -13.66 -3.97
N GLU A 25 -8.33 -14.31 -5.13
CA GLU A 25 -7.72 -15.64 -5.28
C GLU A 25 -6.21 -15.63 -5.07
N THR A 26 -5.52 -14.62 -5.61
CA THR A 26 -4.07 -14.44 -5.41
C THR A 26 -3.77 -14.09 -3.95
N TYR A 27 -4.55 -13.18 -3.35
CA TYR A 27 -4.38 -12.82 -1.95
C TYR A 27 -4.59 -14.02 -1.01
N HIS A 28 -5.65 -14.79 -1.23
CA HIS A 28 -5.94 -16.01 -0.48
C HIS A 28 -4.80 -17.04 -0.60
N ALA A 29 -4.25 -17.22 -1.80
CA ALA A 29 -3.10 -18.10 -2.01
C ALA A 29 -1.87 -17.65 -1.21
N TRP A 30 -1.63 -16.34 -1.07
CA TRP A 30 -0.59 -15.83 -0.17
C TRP A 30 -0.88 -16.14 1.29
N MET A 31 -2.13 -15.95 1.73
CA MET A 31 -2.55 -16.19 3.12
C MET A 31 -2.53 -17.68 3.51
N GLN A 32 -2.37 -18.61 2.56
CA GLN A 32 -2.07 -20.01 2.88
C GLN A 32 -0.68 -20.20 3.54
N SER A 33 0.24 -19.25 3.34
CA SER A 33 1.57 -19.30 3.96
C SER A 33 1.53 -18.87 5.43
N THR A 34 1.91 -19.77 6.33
CA THR A 34 2.06 -19.47 7.77
C THR A 34 3.07 -18.35 8.01
N GLU A 35 4.18 -18.31 7.27
CA GLU A 35 5.20 -17.25 7.40
C GLU A 35 4.58 -15.86 7.13
N LEU A 36 3.75 -15.74 6.08
CA LEU A 36 3.13 -14.47 5.75
C LEU A 36 2.10 -14.06 6.82
N ARG A 37 1.24 -15.00 7.24
CA ARG A 37 0.26 -14.75 8.29
C ARG A 37 0.89 -14.33 9.61
N ASP A 38 1.98 -14.96 10.02
CA ASP A 38 2.70 -14.59 11.24
C ASP A 38 3.30 -13.17 11.13
N LEU A 39 3.83 -12.81 9.95
CA LEU A 39 4.41 -11.49 9.71
C LEU A 39 3.37 -10.36 9.59
N THR A 40 2.14 -10.68 9.18
CA THR A 40 1.03 -9.73 9.04
C THR A 40 -0.02 -9.84 10.14
N ALA A 41 0.24 -10.66 11.17
CA ALA A 41 -0.70 -11.00 12.24
C ALA A 41 -2.12 -11.36 11.70
N SER A 42 -2.18 -12.06 10.58
CA SER A 42 -3.44 -12.40 9.88
C SER A 42 -3.92 -13.81 10.22
N GLU A 43 -5.23 -13.99 10.33
CA GLU A 43 -5.85 -15.29 10.55
C GLU A 43 -6.00 -16.08 9.23
N GLU A 44 -6.15 -17.41 9.32
CA GLU A 44 -6.55 -18.20 8.16
C GLU A 44 -8.03 -18.03 7.89
N LEU A 45 -8.37 -17.66 6.66
CA LEU A 45 -9.74 -17.59 6.19
C LEU A 45 -9.95 -18.55 5.03
N THR A 46 -11.16 -19.06 4.89
CA THR A 46 -11.59 -19.74 3.66
C THR A 46 -11.70 -18.74 2.52
N LEU A 47 -11.64 -19.23 1.27
CA LEU A 47 -11.78 -18.36 0.10
C LEU A 47 -13.11 -17.58 0.09
N GLU A 48 -14.20 -18.19 0.54
CA GLU A 48 -15.50 -17.52 0.64
C GLU A 48 -15.51 -16.39 1.69
N GLU A 49 -14.82 -16.60 2.82
CA GLU A 49 -14.62 -15.58 3.86
C GLU A 49 -13.76 -14.43 3.36
N GLU A 50 -12.70 -14.69 2.59
CA GLU A 50 -11.88 -13.66 1.93
C GLU A 50 -12.72 -12.79 0.99
N TYR A 51 -13.56 -13.41 0.17
CA TYR A 51 -14.51 -12.68 -0.68
C TYR A 51 -15.51 -11.85 0.14
N ALA A 52 -16.00 -12.38 1.27
CA ALA A 52 -16.89 -11.64 2.16
C ALA A 52 -16.19 -10.46 2.83
N MET A 53 -14.95 -10.64 3.27
CA MET A 53 -14.12 -9.61 3.87
C MET A 53 -13.77 -8.51 2.86
N GLN A 54 -13.37 -8.88 1.65
CA GLN A 54 -13.09 -7.94 0.56
C GLN A 54 -14.30 -7.05 0.25
N ARG A 55 -15.51 -7.61 0.21
CA ARG A 55 -16.75 -6.83 0.01
C ARG A 55 -16.99 -5.83 1.14
N ARG A 56 -16.74 -6.21 2.39
CA ARG A 56 -16.87 -5.28 3.54
C ARG A 56 -15.86 -4.15 3.43
N TRP A 57 -14.59 -4.46 3.17
CA TRP A 57 -13.54 -3.45 3.04
C TRP A 57 -13.81 -2.43 1.93
N GLN A 58 -14.49 -2.83 0.84
CA GLN A 58 -14.92 -1.92 -0.21
C GLN A 58 -15.81 -0.77 0.30
N GLU A 59 -16.61 -1.03 1.32
CA GLU A 59 -17.54 -0.06 1.90
C GLU A 59 -16.95 0.69 3.11
N ASP A 60 -15.89 0.17 3.73
CA ASP A 60 -15.24 0.79 4.90
C ASP A 60 -14.77 2.22 4.61
N GLU A 61 -15.03 3.15 5.52
CA GLU A 61 -14.57 4.55 5.40
C GLU A 61 -13.27 4.80 6.21
N ASP A 62 -12.95 3.89 7.11
CA ASP A 62 -11.79 3.89 8.01
C ASP A 62 -10.65 2.97 7.54
N LYS A 63 -10.77 2.35 6.37
CA LYS A 63 -9.72 1.53 5.74
C LYS A 63 -9.47 1.91 4.28
N LEU A 64 -8.19 1.95 3.91
CA LEU A 64 -7.72 2.19 2.54
C LEU A 64 -6.61 1.20 2.16
N THR A 65 -6.94 0.22 1.32
CA THR A 65 -6.06 -0.81 0.77
C THR A 65 -5.76 -0.53 -0.70
N PHE A 66 -4.50 -0.63 -1.09
CA PHE A 66 -4.10 -0.77 -2.48
C PHE A 66 -3.35 -2.08 -2.69
N ILE A 67 -3.56 -2.71 -3.84
CA ILE A 67 -2.70 -3.78 -4.35
C ILE A 67 -1.48 -3.17 -5.01
N VAL A 68 -0.32 -3.73 -4.70
CA VAL A 68 0.97 -3.36 -5.27
C VAL A 68 1.23 -4.22 -6.50
N LEU A 69 1.27 -3.59 -7.66
CA LEU A 69 1.65 -4.21 -8.93
C LEU A 69 3.11 -3.89 -9.25
N ALA A 70 3.90 -4.90 -9.63
CA ALA A 70 5.28 -4.71 -10.03
C ALA A 70 5.35 -4.14 -11.44
N ARG A 71 5.96 -2.96 -11.59
CA ARG A 71 6.28 -2.40 -12.90
C ARG A 71 7.73 -2.76 -13.26
N PRO A 72 7.94 -3.60 -14.29
CA PRO A 72 9.27 -3.87 -14.82
C PRO A 72 9.85 -2.59 -15.44
N LEU A 73 11.06 -2.21 -15.03
CA LEU A 73 11.78 -1.02 -15.53
C LEU A 73 12.31 -1.21 -16.97
N GLU A 74 12.38 -2.47 -17.43
CA GLU A 74 13.03 -2.86 -18.70
C GLU A 74 12.06 -3.23 -19.82
N ARG A 75 10.82 -3.61 -19.49
CA ARG A 75 9.79 -3.83 -20.52
C ARG A 75 9.34 -2.45 -20.98
N GLY A 76 9.10 -2.29 -22.28
CA GLY A 76 8.59 -1.07 -22.93
C GLY A 76 7.17 -0.66 -22.47
N ILE A 77 6.90 -0.77 -21.18
CA ILE A 77 5.77 -0.19 -20.48
C ILE A 77 6.03 1.31 -20.46
N PRO A 78 5.18 2.10 -21.11
CA PRO A 78 5.47 3.50 -21.29
C PRO A 78 5.66 4.24 -19.99
N LYS A 79 6.61 5.19 -19.96
CA LYS A 79 7.04 5.85 -18.72
C LYS A 79 5.95 6.69 -18.06
N GLY A 80 4.92 7.14 -18.79
CA GLY A 80 3.74 7.73 -18.21
C GLY A 80 2.71 8.18 -19.23
N ASP A 81 1.57 8.65 -18.73
CA ASP A 81 0.46 9.23 -19.51
C ASP A 81 0.71 10.72 -19.80
N ASP A 82 1.94 11.12 -20.18
CA ASP A 82 2.21 12.52 -20.52
C ASP A 82 1.72 12.77 -21.94
N ASP A 83 0.70 13.64 -22.08
CA ASP A 83 0.10 13.96 -23.37
C ASP A 83 1.11 14.55 -24.38
N ASN A 84 2.29 14.99 -23.92
CA ASN A 84 3.37 15.49 -24.77
C ASN A 84 4.49 14.46 -25.03
N ASP A 85 4.45 13.27 -24.44
CA ASP A 85 5.43 12.21 -24.70
C ASP A 85 4.98 11.39 -25.92
N PRO A 86 5.80 11.27 -26.98
CA PRO A 86 5.49 10.44 -28.14
C PRO A 86 5.46 8.92 -27.86
N GLN A 87 5.76 8.47 -26.63
CA GLN A 87 5.59 7.07 -26.23
C GLN A 87 4.11 6.64 -26.14
N PRO A 88 3.80 5.33 -26.29
CA PRO A 88 2.43 4.84 -26.09
C PRO A 88 1.93 5.24 -24.70
N GLN A 89 0.63 5.43 -24.47
CA GLN A 89 0.15 5.66 -23.10
C GLN A 89 -0.02 4.33 -22.36
N LEU A 90 0.10 4.35 -21.03
CA LEU A 90 -0.13 3.15 -20.23
C LEU A 90 -1.64 2.85 -20.21
N THR A 91 -2.07 1.70 -20.68
CA THR A 91 -3.51 1.36 -20.69
C THR A 91 -3.92 0.64 -19.39
N ASN A 92 -5.23 0.57 -19.13
CA ASN A 92 -5.73 -0.21 -17.99
C ASN A 92 -5.49 -1.72 -18.17
N ASP A 93 -5.46 -2.20 -19.41
CA ASP A 93 -5.14 -3.59 -19.71
C ASP A 93 -3.65 -3.89 -19.44
N ASP A 94 -2.76 -2.95 -19.75
CA ASP A 94 -1.34 -3.06 -19.39
C ASP A 94 -1.17 -3.15 -17.86
N ILE A 95 -1.91 -2.34 -17.10
CA ILE A 95 -1.89 -2.36 -15.63
C ILE A 95 -2.40 -3.72 -15.12
N LYS A 96 -3.55 -4.21 -15.62
CA LYS A 96 -4.13 -5.50 -15.23
C LYS A 96 -3.21 -6.69 -15.53
N ALA A 97 -2.35 -6.57 -16.55
CA ALA A 97 -1.38 -7.59 -16.91
C ALA A 97 -0.11 -7.58 -16.04
N LEU A 98 0.06 -6.58 -15.16
CA LEU A 98 1.22 -6.51 -14.27
C LEU A 98 1.14 -7.55 -13.16
N PRO A 99 2.29 -8.10 -12.70
CA PRO A 99 2.32 -9.01 -11.57
C PRO A 99 1.85 -8.30 -10.29
N MET A 100 0.84 -8.86 -9.64
CA MET A 100 0.44 -8.53 -8.27
C MET A 100 1.50 -9.10 -7.30
N ILE A 101 2.07 -8.25 -6.44
CA ILE A 101 3.22 -8.63 -5.60
C ILE A 101 3.05 -8.36 -4.10
N GLY A 102 1.99 -7.66 -3.72
CA GLY A 102 1.65 -7.38 -2.32
C GLY A 102 0.54 -6.34 -2.22
N ASP A 103 0.44 -5.71 -1.06
CA ASP A 103 -0.55 -4.70 -0.75
C ASP A 103 0.01 -3.66 0.24
N VAL A 104 -0.69 -2.53 0.34
CA VAL A 104 -0.38 -1.45 1.26
C VAL A 104 -1.68 -0.85 1.80
N ASN A 105 -1.75 -0.66 3.12
CA ASN A 105 -2.97 -0.29 3.84
C ASN A 105 -2.79 1.00 4.64
N LEU A 106 -3.88 1.76 4.79
CA LEU A 106 -4.08 2.74 5.85
C LEU A 106 -5.31 2.37 6.67
N PHE A 107 -5.19 2.50 7.99
CA PHE A 107 -6.27 2.37 8.94
C PHE A 107 -6.42 3.70 9.70
N PHE A 108 -7.59 4.31 9.61
CA PHE A 108 -7.90 5.57 10.28
C PHE A 108 -8.41 5.27 11.69
N LYS A 109 -7.65 5.68 12.70
CA LYS A 109 -8.03 5.56 14.11
C LYS A 109 -8.59 6.89 14.58
N HIS A 110 -9.72 6.82 15.29
CA HIS A 110 -10.45 7.99 15.80
C HIS A 110 -10.98 8.91 14.67
N GLN A 111 -11.75 9.94 15.05
CA GLN A 111 -12.25 10.92 14.10
C GLN A 111 -11.16 11.97 13.80
N ARG A 112 -11.21 12.61 12.63
CA ARG A 112 -10.15 13.52 12.16
C ARG A 112 -9.92 14.74 13.05
N ASP A 113 -10.94 15.16 13.79
CA ASP A 113 -10.93 16.26 14.75
C ASP A 113 -10.50 15.83 16.16
N ASP A 114 -10.31 14.53 16.39
CA ASP A 114 -9.80 13.98 17.64
C ASP A 114 -8.30 14.31 17.81
N PRO A 115 -7.86 14.83 18.98
CA PRO A 115 -6.43 14.97 19.30
C PRO A 115 -5.63 13.68 19.19
N GLU A 116 -6.27 12.52 19.34
CA GLU A 116 -5.69 11.18 19.23
C GLU A 116 -5.80 10.59 17.81
N PHE A 117 -6.17 11.40 16.80
CA PHE A 117 -6.27 10.96 15.42
C PHE A 117 -4.93 10.45 14.87
N GLU A 118 -4.91 9.16 14.58
CA GLU A 118 -3.77 8.43 14.03
C GLU A 118 -4.18 7.70 12.75
N VAL A 119 -3.27 7.62 11.78
CA VAL A 119 -3.43 6.85 10.56
C VAL A 119 -2.32 5.83 10.51
N GLU A 120 -2.67 4.58 10.79
CA GLU A 120 -1.75 3.47 10.80
C GLU A 120 -1.51 2.95 9.39
N CYS A 121 -0.24 2.77 9.01
CA CYS A 121 0.14 2.27 7.71
C CYS A 121 0.81 0.91 7.80
N GLU A 122 0.43 0.02 6.88
CA GLU A 122 0.99 -1.33 6.76
C GLU A 122 1.37 -1.61 5.31
N VAL A 123 2.39 -2.43 5.11
CA VAL A 123 2.84 -2.85 3.78
C VAL A 123 3.27 -4.30 3.79
N MET A 124 2.83 -5.06 2.79
CA MET A 124 3.30 -6.41 2.55
C MET A 124 3.84 -6.53 1.12
N ILE A 125 4.99 -7.19 0.97
CA ILE A 125 5.46 -7.71 -0.33
C ILE A 125 5.45 -9.24 -0.24
N ALA A 126 4.33 -9.82 -0.66
CA ALA A 126 4.06 -11.24 -0.55
C ALA A 126 5.01 -12.05 -1.44
N GLU A 127 5.24 -11.59 -2.68
CA GLU A 127 6.04 -12.32 -3.67
C GLU A 127 7.55 -12.29 -3.36
N PRO A 128 8.20 -13.43 -3.02
CA PRO A 128 9.60 -13.47 -2.62
C PRO A 128 10.55 -12.89 -3.66
N ALA A 129 10.24 -13.07 -4.94
CA ALA A 129 11.03 -12.58 -6.07
C ALA A 129 11.14 -11.05 -6.13
N TYR A 130 10.32 -10.31 -5.38
CA TYR A 130 10.30 -8.84 -5.34
C TYR A 130 10.73 -8.27 -3.98
N ARG A 131 11.00 -9.11 -2.98
CA ARG A 131 11.52 -8.68 -1.67
C ARG A 131 12.95 -8.17 -1.80
N GLY A 132 13.35 -7.24 -0.93
CA GLY A 132 14.70 -6.65 -0.95
C GLY A 132 14.99 -5.68 -2.10
N GLN A 133 14.01 -5.39 -2.97
CA GLN A 133 14.16 -4.48 -4.11
C GLN A 133 13.56 -3.09 -3.88
N ARG A 134 13.42 -2.68 -2.62
CA ARG A 134 12.83 -1.38 -2.19
C ARG A 134 11.39 -1.13 -2.69
N ARG A 135 10.66 -2.17 -3.10
CA ARG A 135 9.25 -2.07 -3.55
C ARG A 135 8.30 -1.64 -2.42
N ALA A 136 8.49 -2.16 -1.22
CA ALA A 136 7.73 -1.76 -0.03
C ALA A 136 7.90 -0.25 0.28
N HIS A 137 9.14 0.25 0.19
CA HIS A 137 9.41 1.68 0.37
C HIS A 137 8.73 2.53 -0.70
N ALA A 138 8.74 2.09 -1.97
CA ALA A 138 8.03 2.78 -3.03
C ALA A 138 6.51 2.78 -2.80
N ALA A 139 5.92 1.65 -2.40
CA ALA A 139 4.50 1.54 -2.07
C ALA A 139 4.08 2.48 -0.93
N LEU A 140 4.84 2.48 0.18
CA LEU A 140 4.60 3.41 1.29
C LEU A 140 4.74 4.87 0.86
N ALA A 141 5.77 5.22 0.09
CA ALA A 141 5.96 6.59 -0.39
C ALA A 141 4.77 7.09 -1.24
N LEU A 142 4.29 6.25 -2.16
CA LEU A 142 3.12 6.58 -2.99
C LEU A 142 1.85 6.73 -2.14
N LEU A 143 1.60 5.77 -1.24
CA LEU A 143 0.43 5.79 -0.35
C LEU A 143 0.41 7.01 0.58
N LEU A 144 1.55 7.32 1.22
CA LEU A 144 1.66 8.46 2.14
C LEU A 144 1.56 9.80 1.39
N SER A 145 2.10 9.88 0.17
CA SER A 145 1.91 11.07 -0.68
C SER A 145 0.43 11.24 -1.06
N TYR A 146 -0.25 10.17 -1.47
CA TYR A 146 -1.68 10.20 -1.77
C TYR A 146 -2.52 10.62 -0.56
N ALA A 147 -2.25 10.05 0.62
CA ALA A 147 -2.97 10.42 1.83
C ALA A 147 -2.74 11.89 2.22
N ARG A 148 -1.52 12.41 2.05
CA ARG A 148 -1.21 13.82 2.31
C ARG A 148 -1.88 14.75 1.29
N ASP A 149 -1.63 14.51 0.01
CA ASP A 149 -1.95 15.46 -1.07
C ASP A 149 -3.44 15.41 -1.45
N THR A 150 -4.03 14.21 -1.41
CA THR A 150 -5.40 13.96 -1.92
C THR A 150 -6.40 13.82 -0.77
N LEU A 151 -6.01 13.16 0.33
CA LEU A 151 -6.90 13.02 1.50
C LEU A 151 -6.71 14.11 2.56
N GLY A 152 -5.68 14.96 2.43
CA GLY A 152 -5.38 16.05 3.36
C GLY A 152 -4.88 15.58 4.73
N ILE A 153 -4.33 14.38 4.83
CA ILE A 153 -3.83 13.83 6.10
C ILE A 153 -2.51 14.50 6.46
N ARG A 154 -2.43 14.97 7.70
CA ARG A 154 -1.23 15.61 8.22
C ARG A 154 -0.15 14.57 8.46
N THR A 155 1.10 14.94 8.19
CA THR A 155 2.23 14.01 8.24
C THR A 155 2.45 13.43 9.64
N GLU A 156 2.24 14.25 10.67
CA GLU A 156 2.37 13.87 12.07
C GLU A 156 1.34 12.82 12.54
N SER A 157 0.27 12.60 11.79
CA SER A 157 -0.75 11.59 12.10
C SER A 157 -0.36 10.19 11.63
N PHE A 158 0.68 10.03 10.80
CA PHE A 158 1.07 8.71 10.32
C PHE A 158 1.84 7.91 11.36
N VAL A 159 1.39 6.66 11.56
CA VAL A 159 1.98 5.68 12.46
C VAL A 159 2.25 4.39 11.69
N ALA A 160 3.30 3.65 12.03
CA ALA A 160 3.46 2.25 11.64
C ALA A 160 3.78 1.43 12.89
N ARG A 161 3.12 0.29 13.06
CA ARG A 161 3.40 -0.67 14.12
C ARG A 161 3.94 -1.95 13.51
N ILE A 162 5.07 -2.41 14.03
CA ILE A 162 5.78 -3.56 13.47
C ILE A 162 6.22 -4.45 14.63
N GLY A 163 5.89 -5.73 14.58
CA GLY A 163 6.37 -6.69 15.59
C GLY A 163 7.91 -6.66 15.70
N ALA A 164 8.43 -6.67 16.92
CA ALA A 164 9.86 -6.48 17.19
C ALA A 164 10.77 -7.54 16.54
N SER A 165 10.21 -8.71 16.20
CA SER A 165 10.90 -9.79 15.48
C SER A 165 11.05 -9.53 13.97
N ASN A 166 10.31 -8.57 13.40
CA ASN A 166 10.31 -8.29 11.96
C ASN A 166 11.43 -7.31 11.57
N ALA A 167 12.68 -7.78 11.68
CA ALA A 167 13.88 -7.01 11.38
C ALA A 167 13.89 -6.40 9.95
N ARG A 168 13.24 -7.06 8.98
CA ARG A 168 13.17 -6.58 7.59
C ARG A 168 12.30 -5.32 7.47
N SER A 169 11.15 -5.29 8.12
CA SER A 169 10.29 -4.11 8.14
C SER A 169 10.90 -2.98 8.97
N ILE A 170 11.56 -3.31 10.10
CA ILE A 170 12.29 -2.32 10.92
C ILE A 170 13.40 -1.64 10.11
N ALA A 171 14.11 -2.36 9.26
CA ALA A 171 15.18 -1.79 8.41
C ALA A 171 14.67 -0.78 7.37
N LEU A 172 13.36 -0.69 7.12
CA LEU A 172 12.76 0.31 6.22
C LEU A 172 12.65 1.71 6.89
N ILE A 173 13.01 1.84 8.17
CA ILE A 173 12.64 2.98 9.02
C ILE A 173 13.84 3.84 9.43
N VAL A 174 13.58 5.14 9.61
CA VAL A 174 14.56 6.17 10.03
C VAL A 174 14.62 6.36 11.56
N ARG A 175 13.53 6.11 12.31
CA ARG A 175 13.47 6.26 13.78
C ARG A 175 12.38 5.38 14.43
N THR A 176 12.69 4.78 15.58
CA THR A 176 11.84 3.81 16.29
C THR A 176 11.53 4.25 17.72
N VAL A 177 10.35 3.90 18.23
CA VAL A 177 9.99 3.91 19.65
C VAL A 177 9.60 2.49 20.04
N ALA A 178 10.26 1.92 21.04
CA ALA A 178 9.91 0.58 21.53
C ALA A 178 8.63 0.65 22.35
N VAL A 179 7.62 -0.13 21.99
CA VAL A 179 6.34 -0.26 22.70
C VAL A 179 6.05 -1.75 22.79
N PHE A 180 6.12 -2.36 23.98
CA PHE A 180 5.77 -3.76 24.30
C PHE A 180 5.73 -4.75 23.11
N ASP A 181 6.84 -5.47 22.87
CA ASP A 181 7.01 -6.46 21.78
C ASP A 181 6.78 -5.94 20.35
N GLU A 182 6.53 -4.65 20.18
CA GLU A 182 6.38 -3.93 18.91
C GLU A 182 7.31 -2.71 18.82
N VAL A 183 7.49 -2.26 17.59
CA VAL A 183 8.18 -1.03 17.23
C VAL A 183 7.14 -0.09 16.64
N GLU A 184 6.85 1.00 17.35
CA GLU A 184 6.02 2.09 16.83
C GLU A 184 6.92 3.11 16.13
N MET A 185 6.53 3.50 14.92
CA MET A 185 7.14 4.58 14.16
C MET A 185 6.13 5.71 14.03
N ARG A 186 6.51 6.90 14.47
CA ARG A 186 5.79 8.15 14.17
C ARG A 186 6.61 8.99 13.21
N VAL A 187 5.95 9.59 12.21
CA VAL A 187 6.64 10.52 11.33
C VAL A 187 6.83 11.85 12.06
N VAL A 188 8.02 12.06 12.64
CA VAL A 188 8.40 13.34 13.26
C VAL A 188 9.02 14.22 12.18
N SER A 189 8.35 15.31 11.79
CA SER A 189 8.91 16.27 10.85
C SER A 189 9.34 17.55 11.57
N PRO A 190 10.65 17.84 11.71
CA PRO A 190 11.12 19.20 11.96
C PRO A 190 11.23 20.01 10.65
N GLY A 191 10.94 19.43 9.49
CA GLY A 191 11.06 20.11 8.20
C GLY A 191 10.69 19.25 7.00
N GLY A 192 9.50 19.49 6.44
CA GLY A 192 9.21 19.35 5.01
C GLY A 192 9.51 18.00 4.32
N LEU A 193 9.43 16.86 5.02
CA LEU A 193 9.62 15.55 4.38
C LEU A 193 8.59 15.35 3.25
N ARG A 194 9.05 15.40 1.99
CA ARG A 194 8.25 15.08 0.81
C ARG A 194 8.61 13.68 0.32
N TRP A 195 7.70 12.74 0.49
CA TRP A 195 7.78 11.46 -0.21
C TRP A 195 7.58 11.65 -1.72
N PRO A 196 8.33 10.91 -2.57
CA PRO A 196 8.08 10.91 -4.00
C PRO A 196 6.66 10.36 -4.25
N GLY A 197 5.80 11.22 -4.79
CA GLY A 197 4.45 10.86 -5.20
C GLY A 197 4.42 10.16 -6.55
N GLY A 198 3.25 9.63 -6.90
CA GLY A 198 2.97 9.04 -8.21
C GLY A 198 1.92 9.85 -8.95
N ARG A 199 1.66 9.48 -10.20
CA ARG A 199 0.57 10.08 -10.97
C ARG A 199 -0.72 9.32 -10.69
N GLU A 200 -1.75 10.03 -10.26
CA GLU A 200 -3.10 9.49 -10.16
C GLU A 200 -3.74 9.38 -11.54
N ARG A 201 -4.47 8.30 -11.77
CA ARG A 201 -5.25 8.06 -12.99
C ARG A 201 -6.55 7.36 -12.66
N GLU A 202 -7.54 7.54 -13.52
CA GLU A 202 -8.78 6.79 -13.46
C GLU A 202 -8.53 5.31 -13.74
N TYR A 203 -9.06 4.45 -12.86
CA TYR A 203 -8.97 3.00 -12.94
C TYR A 203 -10.38 2.40 -12.74
N PRO A 204 -11.06 1.99 -13.82
CA PRO A 204 -12.45 1.55 -13.79
C PRO A 204 -12.63 0.21 -13.10
#